data_AF-A0A7X1NYP1-F1
#
_entry.id   AF-A0A7X1NYP1-F1
#
_cell.length_a   1.000
_cell.length_b   1.000
_cell.length_c   1.000
_cell.angle_alpha   90.00
_cell.angle_beta   90.00
_cell.angle_gamma   90.00
#
_symmetry.space_group_name_H-M   'P 1'
#
loop_
_entity.id
_entity.type
_entity.pdbx_description
1 polymer ?
#
loop_
_entity_poly.entity_id
_entity_poly.type
_entity_poly.pdbx_seq_one_letter_code
_entity_poly.pdbx_strand_id
1 'polypeptide(L)' 'MDNMIFASVRQVASTWYYITLTQNRAHDDAVDVGMMQAELYLSDLGLVGDAARPYLEGARKAIASVMQGKLQN' A
#
# COMPACT_ATOMS: atom_id res chain seq x y z
N MET A 1 1.03 -14.05 12.70
CA MET A 1 1.03 -12.58 12.89
C MET A 1 1.35 -11.87 11.59
N ASP A 2 2.40 -12.30 10.87
CA ASP A 2 2.82 -11.70 9.59
C ASP A 2 1.74 -11.61 8.51
N ASN A 3 0.90 -12.63 8.35
CA ASN A 3 -0.20 -12.59 7.37
C ASN A 3 -1.17 -11.42 7.61
N MET A 4 -1.39 -11.02 8.87
CA MET A 4 -2.21 -9.86 9.20
C MET A 4 -1.49 -8.55 8.90
N ILE A 5 -0.17 -8.49 9.09
CA ILE A 5 0.64 -7.32 8.72
C ILE A 5 0.63 -7.16 7.19
N PHE A 6 0.81 -8.23 6.42
CA PHE A 6 0.68 -8.18 4.96
C PHE A 6 -0.71 -7.71 4.50
N ALA A 7 -1.78 -8.17 5.14
CA ALA A 7 -3.14 -7.76 4.77
C ALA A 7 -3.40 -6.28 5.10
N SER A 8 -3.04 -5.84 6.31
CA SER A 8 -3.24 -4.46 6.77
C SER A 8 -2.41 -3.46 5.96
N VAL A 9 -1.13 -3.76 5.68
CA VAL A 9 -0.26 -2.90 4.86
C VAL A 9 -0.81 -2.73 3.44
N ARG A 10 -1.32 -3.81 2.83
CA ARG A 10 -2.00 -3.75 1.52
C ARG A 10 -3.25 -2.88 1.58
N GLN A 11 -4.04 -3.01 2.64
CA GLN A 11 -5.25 -2.22 2.82
C GLN A 11 -4.93 -0.73 3.00
N VAL A 12 -4.00 -0.38 3.89
CA VAL A 12 -3.54 1.01 4.12
C VAL A 12 -3.08 1.64 2.80
N ALA A 13 -2.21 0.95 2.06
CA ALA A 13 -1.69 1.44 0.80
C ALA A 13 -2.82 1.67 -0.22
N SER A 14 -3.72 0.69 -0.36
CA SER A 14 -4.83 0.74 -1.33
C SER A 14 -5.83 1.84 -0.98
N THR A 15 -6.17 2.01 0.30
CA THR A 15 -7.11 3.03 0.75
C THR A 15 -6.59 4.43 0.44
N TRP A 16 -5.34 4.73 0.79
CA TRP A 16 -4.76 6.04 0.53
C TRP A 16 -4.51 6.29 -0.96
N TYR A 17 -4.14 5.26 -1.72
CA TYR A 17 -4.13 5.32 -3.18
C TYR A 17 -5.51 5.75 -3.74
N TYR A 18 -6.58 5.06 -3.36
CA TYR A 18 -7.93 5.39 -3.83
C TYR A 18 -8.40 6.77 -3.40
N ILE A 19 -8.19 7.17 -2.14
CA ILE A 19 -8.52 8.52 -1.65
C ILE A 19 -7.79 9.57 -2.50
N THR A 20 -6.51 9.35 -2.79
CA THR A 20 -5.71 10.29 -3.59
C THR A 20 -6.23 10.42 -5.02
N LEU A 21 -6.66 9.31 -5.64
CA LEU A 21 -7.33 9.36 -6.94
C LEU A 21 -8.65 10.14 -6.90
N THR A 22 -9.46 10.00 -5.83
CA THR A 22 -10.71 10.78 -5.69
C THR A 22 -10.49 12.28 -5.56
N GLN A 23 -9.26 12.71 -5.27
CA GLN A 23 -8.84 14.11 -5.23
C GLN A 23 -8.33 14.63 -6.59
N ASN A 24 -8.57 13.90 -7.69
CA ASN A 24 -8.09 14.23 -9.05
C ASN A 24 -6.57 14.34 -9.16
N ARG A 25 -5.82 13.64 -8.30
CA ARG A 25 -4.36 13.55 -8.41
C ARG A 25 -3.95 12.49 -9.42
N ALA A 26 -2.76 12.66 -10.00
CA ALA A 26 -2.22 11.72 -10.97
C ALA A 26 -2.03 10.33 -10.35
N HIS A 27 -1.97 9.31 -11.21
CA HIS A 27 -1.76 7.94 -10.76
C HIS A 27 -0.46 7.77 -9.96
N ASP A 28 0.65 8.29 -10.47
CA ASP A 28 1.96 8.18 -9.82
C ASP A 28 1.96 8.85 -8.45
N ASP A 29 1.38 10.05 -8.34
CA ASP A 29 1.12 10.73 -7.08
C ASP A 29 0.33 9.88 -6.08
N ALA A 30 -0.72 9.20 -6.55
CA ALA A 30 -1.55 8.34 -5.73
C ALA A 30 -0.80 7.10 -5.23
N VAL A 31 0.06 6.52 -6.07
CA VAL A 31 0.94 5.41 -5.69
C VAL A 31 1.90 5.86 -4.59
N ASP A 32 2.54 7.02 -4.76
CA ASP A 32 3.49 7.54 -3.78
C ASP A 32 2.82 7.82 -2.44
N VAL A 33 1.63 8.43 -2.44
CA VAL A 33 0.87 8.64 -1.19
C VAL A 33 0.48 7.31 -0.53
N GLY A 34 -0.03 6.34 -1.31
CA GLY A 34 -0.38 5.03 -0.78
C GLY A 34 0.81 4.32 -0.14
N MET A 35 1.97 4.34 -0.81
CA MET A 35 3.18 3.69 -0.32
C MET A 35 3.79 4.42 0.89
N MET A 36 3.78 5.75 0.90
CA MET A 36 4.21 6.53 2.06
C MET A 36 3.38 6.19 3.31
N GLN A 37 2.06 6.05 3.16
CA GLN A 37 1.18 5.72 4.28
C GLN A 37 1.39 4.29 4.78
N ALA A 38 1.68 3.35 3.88
CA ALA A 38 2.07 1.99 4.24
C ALA A 38 3.40 1.94 5.01
N GLU A 39 4.37 2.78 4.64
CA GLU A 39 5.65 2.90 5.33
C GLU A 39 5.49 3.50 6.73
N LEU A 40 4.69 4.56 6.88
CA LEU A 40 4.37 5.14 8.19
C LEU A 40 3.69 4.12 9.11
N TYR A 41 2.70 3.38 8.60
CA TYR A 41 2.04 2.32 9.34
C TYR A 41 3.00 1.24 9.83
N LEU A 42 3.95 0.80 9.00
CA LEU A 42 4.97 -0.17 9.39
C LEU A 42 5.94 0.41 10.43
N SER A 43 6.32 1.68 10.29
CA SER A 43 7.15 2.38 11.27
C SER A 43 6.48 2.43 12.65
N ASP A 44 5.17 2.67 12.71
CA ASP A 44 4.40 2.67 13.98
C ASP A 44 4.37 1.28 14.64
N LEU A 45 4.51 0.21 13.86
CA LEU A 45 4.66 -1.17 14.35
C LEU A 45 6.12 -1.52 14.70
N GLY A 46 7.07 -0.59 14.55
CA GLY A 46 8.50 -0.82 14.76
C GLY A 46 9.18 -1.58 13.63
N LEU A 47 8.52 -1.74 12.48
CA LEU A 47 9.07 -2.41 11.30
C LEU A 47 9.61 -1.37 10.32
N VAL A 48 10.94 -1.26 10.26
CA VAL A 48 11.64 -0.29 9.41
C VAL A 48 12.76 -0.95 8.60
N GLY A 49 13.21 -0.28 7.54
CA GLY A 49 14.33 -0.74 6.71
C GLY A 49 14.08 -2.10 6.06
N ASP A 50 15.03 -3.02 6.17
CA ASP A 50 14.97 -4.34 5.54
C ASP A 50 13.77 -5.18 6.02
N ALA A 51 13.34 -5.00 7.28
CA ALA A 51 12.19 -5.71 7.84
C ALA A 51 10.86 -5.26 7.22
N ALA A 52 10.76 -3.99 6.79
CA ALA A 52 9.56 -3.44 6.16
C ALA A 52 9.42 -3.83 4.68
N ARG A 53 10.55 -4.07 4.00
CA ARG A 53 10.65 -4.30 2.56
C ARG A 53 9.65 -5.32 1.99
N PRO A 54 9.52 -6.55 2.54
CA PRO A 54 8.59 -7.53 1.96
C PRO A 54 7.13 -7.08 2.02
N TYR A 55 6.72 -6.39 3.09
CA TYR A 55 5.36 -5.87 3.22
C TYR A 55 5.07 -4.74 2.22
N LEU A 56 6.04 -3.83 2.03
CA LEU A 56 5.94 -2.73 1.07
C LEU A 56 5.89 -3.24 -0.38
N GLU A 57 6.67 -4.26 -0.72
CA GLU A 57 6.58 -4.90 -2.04
C GLU A 57 5.22 -5.54 -2.28
N GLY A 58 4.66 -6.20 -1.26
CA GLY A 58 3.31 -6.76 -1.31
C GLY A 58 2.23 -5.70 -1.53
N ALA A 59 2.32 -4.55 -0.83
CA ALA A 59 1.44 -3.41 -1.03
C ALA A 59 1.55 -2.83 -2.45
N ARG A 60 2.77 -2.60 -2.95
CA ARG A 60 2.97 -2.06 -4.30
C ARG A 60 2.37 -2.98 -5.38
N LYS A 61 2.58 -4.29 -5.25
CA LYS A 61 1.97 -5.29 -6.15
C LYS A 61 0.45 -5.30 -6.08
N ALA A 62 -0.13 -5.11 -4.89
CA ALA A 62 -1.58 -5.04 -4.72
C ALA A 62 -2.16 -3.82 -5.45
N ILE A 63 -1.57 -2.63 -5.29
CA ILE A 63 -2.00 -1.42 -6.02
C ILE A 63 -1.90 -1.61 -7.53
N ALA A 64 -0.79 -2.17 -8.01
CA ALA A 64 -0.63 -2.47 -9.44
C ALA A 64 -1.67 -3.49 -9.96
N SER A 65 -2.10 -4.43 -9.12
CA SER A 65 -3.11 -5.44 -9.48
C SER A 65 -4.53 -4.85 -9.50
N VAL A 66 -4.80 -3.87 -8.65
CA VAL A 66 -6.04 -3.08 -8.67
C VAL A 66 -6.20 -2.38 -10.02
N MET A 67 -5.12 -1.79 -10.56
CA MET A 67 -5.16 -1.15 -11.89
C MET A 67 -5.52 -2.13 -13.02
N GLN A 68 -5.12 -3.40 -12.88
CA GLN A 68 -5.36 -4.42 -13.90
C GLN A 68 -6.75 -5.08 -13.77
N GLY A 69 -7.61 -4.61 -12.85
CA GLY A 69 -8.93 -5.20 -12.61
C GLY A 69 -8.88 -6.62 -12.04
N LYS A 70 -7.72 -7.08 -11.57
CA LYS A 70 -7.50 -8.49 -11.17
C LYS A 70 -8.03 -8.85 -9.79
N LEU A 71 -8.41 -7.85 -8.98
CA LEU A 71 -8.96 -8.04 -7.63
C LEU A 71 -10.51 -8.12 -7.59
N GLN A 72 -11.17 -8.29 -8.75
CA GLN A 72 -12.62 -8.41 -8.85
C GLN A 72 -13.17 -9.85 -8.85
N ASN A 73 -12.37 -10.87 -8.50
CA ASN A 73 -12.84 -12.27 -8.38
C ASN A 73 -12.49 -12.89 -7.04
#